data_AF-G9KUA8-F1
#
_entry.id   AF-G9KUA8-F1
#
_cell.length_a   1.000
_cell.length_b   1.000
_cell.length_c   1.000
_cell.angle_alpha   90.00
_cell.angle_beta   90.00
_cell.angle_gamma   90.00
#
_symmetry.space_group_name_H-M   'P 1'
#
loop_
_entity.id
_entity.type
_entity.pdbx_description
1 polymer ?
#
loop_
_entity_poly.entity_id
_entity_poly.type
_entity_poly.pdbx_seq_one_letter_code
_entity_poly.pdbx_strand_id
1 'polypeptide(L)'
;MAAVVAKREGPPFISEAAVRGNAAVLDYCRTSVSALSGATAGILGLTGLYGFIFYLLASILLSLLLILKAGRRWNKYFKSRRPLFTGGLIGGLFTYVLFWTFLYGMVHV
;
A
#
# COMPACT_ATOMS: atom_id res chain seq x y z
N MET A 1 -10.04 -12.09 43.67
CA MET A 1 -10.39 -11.16 42.57
C MET A 1 -9.27 -10.12 42.39
N ALA A 2 -8.15 -10.49 41.77
CA ALA A 2 -7.03 -9.56 41.50
C ALA A 2 -6.40 -9.82 40.12
N ALA A 3 -7.23 -10.12 39.12
CA ALA A 3 -6.83 -9.97 37.72
C ALA A 3 -7.05 -8.51 37.35
N VAL A 4 -6.22 -7.63 37.93
CA VAL A 4 -6.07 -6.26 37.45
C VAL A 4 -5.70 -6.38 35.98
N VAL A 5 -6.52 -5.76 35.14
CA VAL A 5 -6.35 -5.61 33.71
C VAL A 5 -4.93 -5.12 33.43
N ALA A 6 -4.03 -6.08 33.22
CA ALA A 6 -2.69 -5.81 32.75
C ALA A 6 -2.88 -5.28 31.34
N LYS A 7 -2.91 -3.95 31.23
CA LYS A 7 -2.70 -3.23 29.99
C LYS A 7 -1.46 -3.86 29.37
N ARG A 8 -1.65 -4.72 28.36
CA ARG A 8 -0.58 -5.39 27.63
C ARG A 8 0.23 -4.32 26.91
N GLU A 9 1.11 -3.67 27.66
CA GLU A 9 2.25 -2.93 27.17
C GLU A 9 3.04 -3.97 26.38
N GLY A 10 2.87 -3.99 25.06
CA GLY A 10 3.45 -5.01 24.18
C GLY A 10 4.95 -5.21 24.41
N PRO A 11 5.51 -6.36 24.02
CA PRO A 11 6.86 -6.79 24.39
C PRO A 11 7.90 -5.67 24.16
N PRO A 12 8.86 -5.50 25.09
CA PRO A 12 9.85 -4.41 25.06
C PRO A 12 10.77 -4.48 23.83
N PHE A 13 10.87 -5.65 23.20
CA PHE A 13 11.64 -5.87 21.99
C PHE A 13 10.71 -6.20 20.83
N ILE A 14 10.82 -5.42 19.75
CA ILE A 14 10.12 -5.68 18.49
C ILE A 14 10.81 -6.89 17.84
N SER A 15 10.07 -7.99 17.63
CA SER A 15 10.57 -9.15 16.89
C SER A 15 10.88 -8.76 15.45
N GLU A 16 12.11 -9.04 14.99
CA GLU A 16 12.51 -8.78 13.61
C GLU A 16 11.66 -9.55 12.59
N ALA A 17 11.17 -10.74 12.97
CA ALA A 17 10.24 -11.52 12.16
C ALA A 17 8.91 -10.77 11.95
N ALA A 18 8.41 -10.09 12.98
CA ALA A 18 7.18 -9.30 12.87
C ALA A 18 7.37 -8.05 11.97
N VAL A 19 8.54 -7.41 12.04
CA VAL A 19 8.85 -6.26 11.16
C VAL A 19 8.97 -6.68 9.70
N ARG A 20 9.64 -7.81 9.42
CA ARG A 20 9.75 -8.37 8.07
C ARG A 20 8.38 -8.82 7.54
N GLY A 21 7.54 -9.41 8.39
CA GLY A 21 6.15 -9.76 8.04
C GLY A 21 5.34 -8.53 7.64
N ASN A 22 5.41 -7.45 8.43
CA ASN A 22 4.71 -6.20 8.10
C ASN A 22 5.21 -5.60 6.77
N ALA A 23 6.52 -5.67 6.49
CA ALA A 23 7.08 -5.22 5.22
C ALA A 23 6.55 -6.03 4.03
N ALA A 24 6.49 -7.37 4.15
CA ALA A 24 5.92 -8.23 3.11
C ALA A 24 4.45 -7.91 2.84
N VAL A 25 3.64 -7.74 3.90
CA VAL A 25 2.22 -7.35 3.77
C VAL A 25 2.07 -6.01 3.06
N LEU A 26 2.94 -5.03 3.34
CA LEU A 26 2.94 -3.75 2.64
C LEU A 26 3.21 -3.92 1.14
N ASP A 27 4.19 -4.72 0.76
CA ASP A 27 4.54 -4.97 -0.65
C ASP A 27 3.38 -5.66 -1.40
N TYR A 28 2.71 -6.62 -0.76
CA TYR A 28 1.51 -7.24 -1.31
C TYR A 28 0.39 -6.21 -1.51
N CYS A 29 0.06 -5.40 -0.48
CA CYS A 29 -0.95 -4.36 -0.61
C CYS A 29 -0.64 -3.38 -1.74
N ARG A 30 0.62 -2.98 -1.91
CA ARG A 30 1.05 -2.09 -2.99
C ARG A 30 0.86 -2.70 -4.37
N THR A 31 1.23 -3.97 -4.52
CA THR A 31 1.06 -4.70 -5.79
C THR A 31 -0.42 -4.83 -6.14
N SER A 32 -1.26 -5.23 -5.18
CA SER A 32 -2.71 -5.37 -5.38
C SER A 32 -3.37 -4.03 -5.73
N VAL A 33 -3.02 -2.94 -5.05
CA VAL A 33 -3.59 -1.61 -5.35
C VAL A 33 -3.12 -1.09 -6.69
N SER A 34 -1.86 -1.37 -7.08
CA SER A 34 -1.36 -1.01 -8.42
C SER A 34 -2.14 -1.73 -9.52
N ALA A 35 -2.44 -3.03 -9.34
CA ALA A 35 -3.29 -3.78 -10.26
C ALA A 35 -4.74 -3.25 -10.31
N LEU A 36 -5.36 -3.00 -9.15
CA LEU A 36 -6.74 -2.50 -9.07
C LEU A 36 -6.89 -1.08 -9.66
N SER A 37 -5.95 -0.19 -9.36
CA SER A 37 -5.94 1.16 -9.93
C SER A 37 -5.65 1.15 -11.43
N GLY A 38 -4.77 0.26 -11.91
CA GLY A 38 -4.53 0.04 -13.34
C GLY A 38 -5.78 -0.43 -14.06
N ALA A 39 -6.48 -1.41 -13.47
CA ALA A 39 -7.74 -1.89 -14.00
C ALA A 39 -8.80 -0.78 -14.07
N THR A 40 -8.93 0.03 -13.02
CA THR A 40 -9.90 1.13 -12.99
C THR A 40 -9.57 2.20 -14.04
N ALA A 41 -8.29 2.55 -14.22
CA ALA A 41 -7.85 3.49 -15.24
C ALA A 41 -8.09 2.96 -16.67
N GLY A 42 -7.91 1.66 -16.88
CA GLY A 42 -8.20 0.99 -18.15
C GLY A 42 -9.69 0.97 -18.50
N ILE A 43 -10.56 0.65 -17.53
CA ILE A 43 -12.02 0.65 -17.73
C ILE A 43 -12.55 2.06 -18.00
N LEU A 44 -12.00 3.08 -17.31
CA LEU A 44 -12.39 4.48 -17.51
C LEU A 44 -11.85 5.08 -18.82
N GLY A 45 -10.94 4.40 -19.52
CA GLY A 45 -10.38 4.90 -20.77
C GLY A 45 -9.45 6.09 -20.63
N LEU A 46 -8.91 6.34 -19.44
CA LEU A 46 -8.01 7.48 -19.20
C LEU A 46 -6.71 7.24 -19.99
N THR A 47 -6.34 8.17 -20.87
CA THR A 47 -5.13 8.07 -21.71
C THR A 47 -4.09 9.14 -21.36
N GLY A 48 -2.81 8.84 -21.67
CA GLY A 48 -1.71 9.80 -21.53
C GLY A 48 -1.42 10.21 -20.09
N LEU A 49 -1.30 11.52 -19.84
CA LEU A 49 -0.92 12.09 -18.55
C LEU A 49 -1.95 11.83 -17.43
N TYR A 50 -3.23 11.72 -17.78
CA TYR A 50 -4.30 11.51 -16.79
C TYR A 50 -4.20 10.15 -16.08
N GLY A 51 -3.78 9.09 -16.78
CA GLY A 51 -3.54 7.79 -16.15
C GLY A 51 -2.38 7.84 -15.15
N PHE A 52 -1.29 8.52 -15.49
CA PHE A 52 -0.18 8.73 -14.56
C PHE A 52 -0.58 9.52 -13.30
N ILE A 53 -1.42 10.56 -13.45
CA ILE A 53 -1.96 11.29 -12.31
C ILE A 53 -2.83 10.37 -11.44
N PHE A 54 -3.64 9.50 -12.04
CA PHE A 54 -4.47 8.53 -11.31
C PHE A 54 -3.62 7.55 -10.50
N TYR A 55 -2.50 7.07 -11.05
CA TYR A 55 -1.56 6.22 -10.32
C TYR A 55 -0.97 6.93 -9.09
N LEU A 56 -0.52 8.18 -9.25
CA LEU A 56 -0.02 8.98 -8.13
C LEU A 56 -1.10 9.19 -7.05
N LEU A 57 -2.33 9.49 -7.47
CA LEU A 57 -3.47 9.64 -6.57
C LEU A 57 -3.73 8.34 -5.79
N ALA A 58 -3.75 7.19 -6.47
CA ALA A 58 -3.95 5.87 -5.86
C ALA A 58 -2.82 5.53 -4.88
N SER A 59 -1.58 5.87 -5.21
CA SER A 59 -0.44 5.68 -4.31
C SER A 59 -0.54 6.55 -3.05
N ILE A 60 -0.93 7.82 -3.19
CA ILE A 60 -1.15 8.72 -2.05
C ILE A 60 -2.28 8.19 -1.17
N LEU A 61 -3.37 7.74 -1.77
CA LEU A 61 -4.52 7.17 -1.07
C LEU A 61 -4.14 5.91 -0.30
N LEU A 62 -3.34 5.01 -0.89
CA LEU A 62 -2.79 3.86 -0.18
C LEU A 62 -1.92 4.28 1.01
N SER A 63 -1.01 5.23 0.83
CA SER A 63 -0.21 5.76 1.94
C SER A 63 -1.08 6.33 3.06
N LEU A 64 -2.16 7.03 2.71
CA LEU A 64 -3.11 7.60 3.67
C LEU A 64 -3.88 6.51 4.43
N LEU A 65 -4.36 5.48 3.74
CA LEU A 65 -5.00 4.31 4.36
C LEU A 65 -4.05 3.57 5.30
N LEU A 66 -2.78 3.44 4.95
CA LEU A 66 -1.76 2.81 5.80
C LEU A 66 -1.48 3.65 7.05
N ILE A 67 -1.44 4.97 6.94
CA ILE A 67 -1.27 5.89 8.07
C ILE A 67 -2.47 5.78 9.03
N LEU A 68 -3.68 5.74 8.48
CA LEU A 68 -4.91 5.53 9.25
C LEU A 68 -4.89 4.17 9.96
N LYS A 69 -4.51 3.10 9.26
CA LYS A 69 -4.41 1.75 9.82
C LYS A 69 -3.32 1.63 10.89
N ALA A 70 -2.22 2.36 10.76
CA ALA A 70 -1.11 2.33 11.71
C ALA A 70 -1.40 3.11 13.02
N GLY A 71 -2.32 4.09 13.02
CA GLY A 71 -2.81 4.82 14.22
C GLY A 71 -1.73 5.53 15.06
N ARG A 72 -2.00 6.17 16.21
CA ARG A 72 -0.97 6.98 16.95
C ARG A 72 0.34 6.24 17.37
N ARG A 73 0.46 4.92 17.18
CA ARG A 73 1.61 4.08 17.61
C ARG A 73 2.52 3.62 16.46
N TRP A 74 2.75 4.45 15.42
CA TRP A 74 3.62 4.12 14.27
C TRP A 74 5.02 3.62 14.69
N ASN A 75 5.56 4.17 15.77
CA ASN A 75 6.90 3.87 16.27
C ASN A 75 7.06 2.44 16.86
N LYS A 76 5.96 1.72 17.13
CA LYS A 76 5.99 0.33 17.59
C LYS A 76 5.94 -0.69 16.44
N TYR A 77 5.49 -0.29 15.25
CA TYR A 77 5.23 -1.22 14.14
C TYR A 77 6.20 -1.04 12.96
N PHE A 78 6.78 0.15 12.79
CA PHE A 78 7.68 0.46 11.68
C PHE A 78 8.95 1.17 12.17
N LYS A 79 10.11 0.62 11.78
CA LYS A 79 11.45 1.17 12.08
C LYS A 79 11.73 2.50 11.37
N SER A 80 11.01 2.81 10.28
CA SER A 80 11.16 4.05 9.50
C SER A 80 9.88 4.40 8.74
N ARG A 81 9.60 5.70 8.54
CA ARG A 81 8.47 6.22 7.74
C ARG A 81 8.75 6.22 6.24
N ARG A 82 10.02 6.17 5.82
CA ARG A 82 10.40 6.27 4.40
C ARG A 82 9.88 5.09 3.57
N PRO A 83 9.99 3.81 4.00
CA PRO A 83 9.45 2.68 3.24
C PRO A 83 7.93 2.70 3.09
N LEU A 84 7.21 3.28 4.07
CA LEU A 84 5.75 3.44 4.02
C LEU A 84 5.30 4.38 2.91
N PHE A 85 6.12 5.35 2.52
CA PHE A 85 5.83 6.27 1.42
C PHE A 85 6.49 5.83 0.11
N THR A 86 7.79 5.54 0.12
CA THR A 86 8.58 5.35 -1.12
C THR A 86 8.90 3.89 -1.46
N GLY A 87 8.53 2.92 -0.61
CA GLY A 87 8.85 1.51 -0.85
C GLY A 87 8.11 0.97 -2.07
N GLY A 88 8.83 0.55 -3.12
CA GLY A 88 8.23 -0.22 -4.22
C GLY A 88 7.32 0.53 -5.18
N LEU A 89 7.32 1.88 -5.21
CA LEU A 89 6.55 2.67 -6.19
C LEU A 89 6.90 2.30 -7.64
N ILE A 90 8.19 2.16 -7.93
CA ILE A 90 8.66 1.83 -9.27
C ILE A 90 8.21 0.42 -9.67
N GLY A 91 8.23 -0.54 -8.72
CA GLY A 91 7.75 -1.90 -8.96
C GLY A 91 6.24 -1.94 -9.25
N GLY A 92 5.46 -1.19 -8.47
CA GLY A 92 4.01 -1.07 -8.68
C GLY A 92 3.64 -0.38 -9.99
N LEU A 93 4.47 0.55 -10.48
CA LEU A 93 4.22 1.26 -11.74
C LEU A 93 4.13 0.30 -12.94
N PHE A 94 5.03 -0.68 -13.04
CA PHE A 94 4.99 -1.64 -14.13
C PHE A 94 3.71 -2.50 -14.09
N THR A 95 3.31 -2.96 -12.90
CA THR A 95 2.06 -3.69 -12.73
C THR A 95 0.85 -2.83 -13.10
N TYR A 96 0.84 -1.56 -12.67
CA TYR A 96 -0.21 -0.61 -13.02
C TYR A 96 -0.33 -0.44 -14.54
N VAL A 97 0.77 -0.16 -15.24
CA VAL A 97 0.78 0.05 -16.69
C VAL A 97 0.31 -1.21 -17.43
N LEU A 98 0.70 -2.40 -16.97
CA LEU A 98 0.28 -3.67 -17.56
C LEU A 98 -1.24 -3.86 -17.47
N PHE A 99 -1.84 -3.65 -16.30
CA PHE A 99 -3.30 -3.78 -16.15
C PHE A 99 -4.06 -2.66 -16.88
N TRP A 100 -3.49 -1.46 -16.92
CA TRP A 100 -4.07 -0.31 -17.60
C TRP A 100 -4.19 -0.54 -19.10
N THR A 101 -3.11 -0.94 -19.77
CA THR A 101 -3.14 -1.21 -21.22
C THR A 101 -3.96 -2.45 -21.56
N PHE A 102 -3.87 -3.49 -20.74
CA PHE A 102 -4.61 -4.74 -20.93
C PHE A 102 -6.13 -4.51 -20.90
N LEU A 103 -6.66 -3.81 -19.88
CA LEU A 103 -8.10 -3.57 -19.82
C LEU A 103 -8.57 -2.50 -20.80
N TYR A 104 -7.75 -1.47 -21.08
CA TYR A 104 -8.07 -0.51 -22.13
C TYR A 104 -8.27 -1.22 -23.49
N GLY A 105 -7.37 -2.14 -23.83
CA GLY A 105 -7.48 -2.94 -25.06
C GLY A 105 -8.59 -3.99 -25.07
N MET A 106 -9.22 -4.30 -23.93
CA MET A 106 -10.35 -5.22 -23.86
C MET A 106 -11.70 -4.49 -23.93
N VAL A 107 -11.78 -3.26 -23.39
CA VAL A 107 -13.03 -2.50 -23.27
C VAL A 107 -13.19 -1.48 -24.39
N HIS A 108 -12.10 -0.96 -24.95
CA HIS A 108 -12.15 0.15 -25.93
C HIS A 108 -11.61 -0.19 -27.32
N VAL A 109 -10.99 -1.36 -27.47
CA VAL A 109 -10.57 -1.92 -28.75
C VAL A 109 -11.42 -3.16 -29.03
#